data_AF-A0A1F3BJN9-F1
#
_entry.id   AF-A0A1F3BJN9-F1
#
_cell.length_a   1.000
_cell.length_b   1.000
_cell.length_c   1.000
_cell.angle_alpha   90.00
_cell.angle_beta   90.00
_cell.angle_gamma   90.00
#
_symmetry.space_group_name_H-M   'P 1'
#
loop_
_entity.id
_entity.type
_entity.pdbx_description
1 polymer ?
#
loop_
_entity_poly.entity_id
_entity_poly.type
_entity_poly.pdbx_seq_one_letter_code
_entity_poly.pdbx_strand_id
1 'polypeptide(L)'
;MVLVDADGDRSRKGTLDAGTAMVPGARLGRVIGVAIEEFEAWLVADDRAVSEGLHATFPTPKAPETMAPQEAKLLLAEAIALAGADPQVVRRTIAEKCGLDAISARCPSFADFRAELVQTTLPATFGR
;
A
#
# COMPACT_ATOMS: atom_id res chain seq x y z
N MET A 1 -7.64 22.64 3.53
CA MET A 1 -7.76 21.78 4.73
C MET A 1 -6.88 20.57 4.48
N VAL A 2 -5.87 20.35 5.32
CA VAL A 2 -4.98 19.18 5.22
C VAL A 2 -5.40 18.23 6.33
N LEU A 3 -5.81 17.02 5.94
CA LEU A 3 -6.12 15.93 6.85
C LEU A 3 -4.93 14.98 6.83
N VAL A 4 -4.24 14.88 7.97
CA VAL A 4 -3.07 14.02 8.14
C VAL A 4 -3.54 12.78 8.88
N ASP A 5 -3.37 11.63 8.24
CA ASP A 5 -3.62 10.32 8.83
C ASP A 5 -2.50 9.96 9.81
N ALA A 6 -2.86 9.33 10.92
CA ALA A 6 -1.93 8.84 11.93
C ALA A 6 -2.40 7.44 12.33
N ASP A 7 -1.53 6.45 12.15
CA ASP A 7 -1.86 5.03 12.28
C ASP A 7 -2.45 4.66 13.65
N GLY A 8 -3.55 3.88 13.62
CA GLY A 8 -4.01 3.10 14.78
C GLY A 8 -5.50 3.15 15.17
N ASP A 9 -6.36 3.93 14.52
CA ASP A 9 -7.78 4.08 14.94
C ASP A 9 -8.79 3.76 13.83
N ARG A 10 -9.33 2.52 13.87
CA ARG A 10 -10.33 2.01 12.90
C ARG A 10 -11.66 2.79 12.91
N SER A 11 -11.96 3.56 13.96
CA SER A 11 -13.23 4.29 14.08
C SER A 11 -13.27 5.60 13.29
N ARG A 12 -12.14 6.06 12.73
CA ARG A 12 -12.03 7.40 12.14
C ARG A 12 -12.25 7.49 10.63
N LYS A 13 -12.20 6.37 9.89
CA LYS A 13 -12.51 6.37 8.45
C LYS A 13 -13.92 6.93 8.18
N GLY A 14 -14.91 6.49 8.94
CA GLY A 14 -16.29 7.02 8.84
C GLY A 14 -16.41 8.51 9.19
N THR A 15 -15.60 9.01 10.14
CA THR A 15 -15.57 10.43 10.52
C THR A 15 -14.91 11.29 9.43
N LEU A 16 -13.87 10.77 8.77
CA LEU A 16 -13.20 11.43 7.64
C LEU A 16 -14.09 11.45 6.40
N ASP A 17 -14.77 10.34 6.10
CA ASP A 17 -15.72 10.25 4.99
C ASP A 17 -16.89 11.22 5.20
N ALA A 18 -17.46 11.26 6.41
CA ALA A 18 -18.52 12.20 6.75
C ALA A 18 -18.04 13.66 6.70
N GLY A 19 -16.85 13.95 7.24
CA GLY A 19 -16.29 15.30 7.26
C GLY A 19 -15.92 15.84 5.87
N THR A 20 -15.45 14.99 4.96
CA THR A 20 -15.11 15.38 3.59
C THR A 20 -16.34 15.48 2.68
N ALA A 21 -17.39 14.70 2.92
CA ALA A 21 -18.67 14.80 2.21
C ALA A 21 -19.40 16.14 2.43
N MET A 22 -19.16 16.80 3.57
CA MET A 22 -19.82 18.06 3.93
C MET A 22 -19.18 19.32 3.35
N VAL A 23 -18.06 19.23 2.61
CA VAL A 23 -17.37 20.40 2.04
C VAL A 23 -17.93 20.71 0.64
N PRO A 24 -18.77 21.76 0.48
CA PRO A 24 -19.39 22.07 -0.81
C PRO A 24 -18.34 22.67 -1.76
N GLY A 25 -18.20 22.08 -2.96
CA GLY A 25 -17.29 22.58 -3.99
C GLY A 25 -15.92 21.87 -4.06
N ALA A 26 -15.82 20.62 -3.59
CA ALA A 26 -14.61 19.82 -3.62
C ALA A 26 -14.11 19.48 -5.06
N ARG A 27 -13.52 20.48 -5.73
CA ARG A 27 -12.34 20.32 -6.60
C ARG A 27 -11.06 20.15 -5.76
N LEU A 28 -11.18 19.95 -4.44
CA LEU A 28 -10.10 19.46 -3.62
C LEU A 28 -9.87 18.01 -4.03
N GLY A 29 -8.80 17.77 -4.80
CA GLY A 29 -8.40 16.42 -5.18
C GLY A 29 -8.41 15.55 -3.92
N ARG A 30 -9.17 14.45 -3.96
CA ARG A 30 -9.17 13.49 -2.86
C ARG A 30 -7.75 12.98 -2.69
N VAL A 31 -7.16 13.28 -1.55
CA VAL A 31 -5.87 12.72 -1.15
C VAL A 31 -6.19 11.44 -0.40
N ILE A 32 -5.78 10.31 -0.96
CA ILE A 32 -5.81 9.04 -0.24
C ILE A 32 -4.43 8.86 0.38
N GLY A 33 -4.36 8.93 1.71
CA GLY A 33 -3.17 8.57 2.47
C GLY A 33 -3.13 7.06 2.67
N VAL A 34 -1.95 6.48 2.52
CA VAL A 34 -1.68 5.09 2.89
C VAL A 34 -0.52 5.11 3.88
N ALA A 35 -0.66 4.39 4.97
CA ALA A 35 0.42 4.20 5.91
C ALA A 35 1.61 3.52 5.22
N ILE A 36 2.81 4.06 5.39
CA ILE A 36 4.03 3.47 4.81
C ILE A 36 4.20 2.01 5.27
N GLU A 37 3.76 1.71 6.50
CA GLU A 37 3.80 0.35 7.06
C GLU A 37 2.82 -0.60 6.37
N GLU A 38 1.59 -0.15 6.05
CA GLU A 38 0.63 -0.92 5.25
C GLU A 38 1.14 -1.17 3.84
N PHE A 39 1.82 -0.17 3.25
CA PHE A 39 2.41 -0.30 1.92
C PHE A 39 3.52 -1.36 1.87
N GLU A 40 4.46 -1.35 2.82
CA GLU A 40 5.50 -2.39 2.90
C GLU A 40 4.89 -3.78 3.15
N ALA A 41 3.80 -3.86 3.92
CA ALA A 41 3.07 -5.10 4.15
C ALA A 41 2.43 -5.65 2.86
N TRP A 42 1.87 -4.79 2.00
CA TRP A 42 1.37 -5.21 0.70
C TRP A 42 2.49 -5.64 -0.24
N LEU A 43 3.62 -4.93 -0.27
CA LEU A 43 4.74 -5.27 -1.16
C LEU A 43 5.32 -6.65 -0.87
N VAL A 44 5.40 -7.06 0.41
CA VAL A 44 5.90 -8.41 0.73
C VAL A 44 4.93 -9.51 0.32
N ALA A 45 3.64 -9.21 0.13
CA ALA A 45 2.65 -10.20 -0.27
C ALA A 45 2.83 -10.75 -1.69
N ASP A 46 3.64 -10.11 -2.54
CA ASP A 46 4.08 -10.68 -3.82
C ASP A 46 5.48 -11.30 -3.66
N ASP A 47 5.54 -12.51 -3.13
CA ASP A 47 6.80 -13.22 -2.86
C ASP A 47 7.63 -13.48 -4.12
N ARG A 48 7.00 -13.51 -5.30
CA ARG A 48 7.70 -13.57 -6.58
C ARG A 48 8.45 -12.27 -6.85
N ALA A 49 7.78 -11.12 -6.73
CA ALA A 49 8.43 -9.82 -6.92
C ALA A 49 9.55 -9.57 -5.88
N VAL A 50 9.35 -10.01 -4.63
CA VAL A 50 10.39 -9.97 -3.60
C VAL A 50 11.58 -10.87 -3.95
N SER A 51 11.33 -12.10 -4.39
CA SER A 51 12.39 -13.03 -4.81
C SER A 51 13.19 -12.48 -6.00
N GLU A 52 12.50 -11.86 -6.97
CA GLU A 52 13.14 -11.19 -8.11
C GLU A 52 14.02 -10.02 -7.66
N GLY A 53 13.52 -9.19 -6.73
CA GLY A 53 14.27 -8.04 -6.19
C GLY A 53 15.49 -8.44 -5.36
N LEU A 54 15.43 -9.55 -4.64
CA LEU A 54 16.51 -10.06 -3.81
C LEU A 54 17.53 -10.91 -4.58
N HIS A 55 17.20 -11.33 -5.82
CA HIS A 55 17.93 -12.38 -6.54
C HIS A 55 18.11 -13.67 -5.70
N ALA A 56 17.14 -13.95 -4.84
CA ALA A 56 17.14 -15.06 -3.89
C ALA A 56 15.71 -15.57 -3.68
N THR A 57 15.56 -16.78 -3.15
CA THR A 57 14.23 -17.29 -2.80
C THR A 57 13.72 -16.59 -1.55
N PHE A 58 12.56 -15.94 -1.66
CA PHE A 58 11.84 -15.37 -0.53
C PHE A 58 10.69 -16.30 -0.12
N PRO A 59 10.58 -16.68 1.17
CA PRO A 59 9.49 -17.53 1.62
C PRO A 59 8.16 -16.80 1.48
N THR A 60 7.10 -17.52 1.09
CA THR A 60 5.75 -16.96 1.04
C THR A 60 5.35 -16.45 2.41
N PRO A 61 5.13 -15.12 2.58
CA PRO A 61 4.81 -14.58 3.89
C PRO A 61 3.35 -14.83 4.26
N LYS A 62 3.03 -14.61 5.54
CA LYS A 62 1.66 -14.56 6.04
C LYS A 62 0.84 -13.48 5.29
N ALA A 63 -0.48 -13.54 5.41
CA ALA A 63 -1.32 -12.46 4.92
C ALA A 63 -0.97 -11.15 5.66
N PRO A 64 -0.76 -10.01 4.96
CA PRO A 64 -0.42 -8.73 5.58
C PRO A 64 -1.36 -8.32 6.71
N GLU A 65 -2.64 -8.63 6.59
CA GLU A 65 -3.68 -8.33 7.58
C GLU A 65 -3.49 -9.07 8.92
N THR A 66 -2.66 -10.11 8.94
CA THR A 66 -2.38 -10.93 10.14
C THR A 66 -1.03 -10.57 10.77
N MET A 67 -0.26 -9.70 10.14
CA MET A 67 1.05 -9.30 10.62
C MET A 67 0.93 -8.28 11.76
N ALA A 68 1.84 -8.37 12.72
CA ALA A 68 2.00 -7.32 13.72
C ALA A 68 2.57 -6.05 13.06
N PRO A 69 2.36 -4.86 13.68
CA PRO A 69 3.03 -3.64 13.22
C PRO A 69 4.54 -3.86 13.04
N GLN A 70 5.09 -3.33 11.96
CA GLN A 70 6.50 -3.47 11.53
C GLN A 70 6.97 -4.89 11.17
N GLU A 71 6.18 -5.96 11.32
CA GLU A 71 6.62 -7.33 11.00
C GLU A 71 7.04 -7.46 9.53
N ALA A 72 6.25 -6.92 8.59
CA ALA A 72 6.59 -6.91 7.16
C ALA A 72 7.90 -6.17 6.85
N LYS A 73 8.10 -5.02 7.50
CA LYS A 73 9.29 -4.18 7.33
C LYS A 73 10.54 -4.89 7.83
N LEU A 74 10.45 -5.52 9.00
CA LEU A 74 11.55 -6.27 9.60
C LEU A 74 11.88 -7.50 8.76
N LEU A 75 10.86 -8.24 8.31
CA LEU A 75 11.01 -9.40 7.42
C LEU A 75 11.76 -9.04 6.14
N LEU A 76 11.35 -7.95 5.48
CA LEU A 76 12.00 -7.48 4.25
C LEU A 76 13.42 -6.98 4.53
N ALA A 77 13.63 -6.24 5.62
CA ALA A 77 14.95 -5.74 6.00
C ALA A 77 15.95 -6.88 6.29
N GLU A 78 15.50 -7.92 6.99
CA GLU A 78 16.30 -9.11 7.27
C GLU A 78 16.66 -9.86 5.97
N ALA A 79 15.69 -10.05 5.08
CA ALA A 79 15.92 -10.70 3.79
C ALA A 79 16.91 -9.92 2.90
N ILE A 80 16.79 -8.59 2.87
CA ILE A 80 17.73 -7.71 2.17
C ILE A 80 19.14 -7.84 2.75
N ALA A 81 19.27 -7.82 4.07
CA ALA A 81 20.55 -7.96 4.75
C ALA A 81 21.21 -9.31 4.47
N LEU A 82 20.43 -10.41 4.49
CA LEU A 82 20.91 -11.74 4.13
C LEU A 82 21.40 -11.83 2.68
N ALA A 83 20.69 -11.18 1.75
CA ALA A 83 21.06 -11.15 0.34
C ALA A 83 22.26 -10.22 0.06
N GLY A 84 22.68 -9.39 1.01
CA GLY A 84 23.71 -8.37 0.79
C GLY A 84 23.31 -7.32 -0.26
N ALA A 85 22.00 -7.12 -0.44
CA ALA A 85 21.45 -6.26 -1.49
C ALA A 85 21.26 -4.82 -1.00
N ASP A 86 21.23 -3.86 -1.93
CA ASP A 86 20.91 -2.47 -1.60
C ASP A 86 19.41 -2.31 -1.26
N PRO A 87 19.05 -1.79 -0.08
CA PRO A 87 17.64 -1.72 0.32
C PRO A 87 16.75 -0.83 -0.55
N GLN A 88 17.31 0.20 -1.20
CA GLN A 88 16.55 1.10 -2.08
C GLN A 88 16.32 0.45 -3.43
N VAL A 89 17.34 -0.21 -3.97
CA VAL A 89 17.24 -0.98 -5.22
C VAL A 89 16.19 -2.07 -5.09
N VAL A 90 16.23 -2.87 -4.00
CA VAL A 90 15.27 -3.96 -3.78
C VAL A 90 13.84 -3.42 -3.72
N ARG A 91 13.58 -2.39 -2.90
CA ARG A 91 12.23 -1.80 -2.77
C ARG A 91 11.70 -1.27 -4.10
N ARG A 92 12.54 -0.57 -4.87
CA ARG A 92 12.16 -0.08 -6.20
C ARG A 92 11.82 -1.24 -7.13
N THR A 93 12.65 -2.28 -7.18
CA THR A 93 12.40 -3.45 -8.03
C THR A 93 11.08 -4.14 -7.66
N ILE A 94 10.81 -4.32 -6.36
CA ILE A 94 9.54 -4.90 -5.90
C ILE A 94 8.37 -4.03 -6.36
N ALA A 95 8.44 -2.71 -6.15
CA ALA A 95 7.38 -1.80 -6.58
C ALA A 95 7.14 -1.81 -8.10
N GLU A 96 8.19 -1.97 -8.92
CA GLU A 96 8.10 -2.03 -10.38
C GLU A 96 7.57 -3.39 -10.91
N LYS A 97 7.82 -4.48 -10.18
CA LYS A 97 7.51 -5.86 -10.60
C LYS A 97 6.27 -6.44 -9.96
N CYS A 98 5.82 -5.84 -8.87
CA CYS A 98 4.65 -6.22 -8.10
C CYS A 98 3.43 -6.38 -9.01
N GLY A 99 2.83 -7.56 -8.97
CA GLY A 99 1.53 -7.84 -9.58
C GLY A 99 0.41 -7.33 -8.70
N LEU A 100 -0.15 -6.15 -9.03
CA LEU A 100 -1.23 -5.54 -8.25
C LEU A 100 -2.47 -6.45 -8.14
N ASP A 101 -2.76 -7.27 -9.15
CA ASP A 101 -3.84 -8.27 -9.09
C ASP A 101 -3.52 -9.40 -8.10
N ALA A 102 -2.25 -9.82 -8.02
CA ALA A 102 -1.81 -10.85 -7.07
C ALA A 102 -1.88 -10.34 -5.63
N ILE A 103 -1.46 -9.10 -5.38
CA ILE A 103 -1.63 -8.45 -4.08
C ILE A 103 -3.11 -8.33 -3.74
N SER A 104 -3.94 -7.86 -4.67
CA SER A 104 -5.39 -7.70 -4.47
C SER A 104 -6.10 -9.02 -4.15
N ALA A 105 -5.63 -10.14 -4.68
CA ALA A 105 -6.18 -11.46 -4.37
C ALA A 105 -5.80 -11.94 -2.96
N ARG A 106 -4.64 -11.53 -2.44
CA ARG A 106 -4.11 -11.97 -1.14
C ARG A 106 -4.44 -11.02 0.01
N CYS A 107 -4.64 -9.75 -0.29
CA CYS A 107 -4.78 -8.68 0.69
C CYS A 107 -6.12 -7.97 0.47
N PRO A 108 -7.20 -8.35 1.17
CA PRO A 108 -8.49 -7.67 1.08
C PRO A 108 -8.39 -6.16 1.31
N SER A 109 -7.51 -5.73 2.23
CA SER A 109 -7.26 -4.31 2.49
C SER A 109 -6.75 -3.54 1.26
N PHE A 110 -5.88 -4.17 0.47
CA PHE A 110 -5.39 -3.62 -0.78
C PHE A 110 -6.47 -3.61 -1.88
N ALA A 111 -7.32 -4.64 -1.92
CA ALA A 111 -8.44 -4.69 -2.86
C ALA A 111 -9.42 -3.54 -2.62
N ASP A 112 -9.75 -3.27 -1.35
CA ASP A 112 -10.59 -2.15 -0.94
C ASP A 112 -9.95 -0.81 -1.31
N PHE A 113 -8.65 -0.65 -1.01
CA PHE A 113 -7.89 0.54 -1.39
C PHE A 113 -7.89 0.78 -2.91
N ARG A 114 -7.71 -0.27 -3.71
CA ARG A 114 -7.75 -0.20 -5.17
C ARG A 114 -9.14 0.17 -5.68
N ALA A 115 -10.20 -0.34 -5.09
CA ALA A 115 -11.57 0.04 -5.44
C ALA A 115 -11.83 1.52 -5.12
N GLU A 116 -11.31 2.02 -4.00
CA GLU A 116 -11.40 3.43 -3.61
C GLU A 116 -10.62 4.35 -4.57
N LEU A 117 -9.44 3.94 -5.03
CA LEU A 117 -8.67 4.66 -6.06
C LEU A 117 -9.46 4.82 -7.38
N VAL A 118 -10.15 3.77 -7.83
CA VAL A 118 -10.97 3.84 -9.05
C VAL A 118 -12.11 4.84 -8.90
N GLN A 119 -12.74 4.91 -7.73
CA GLN A 119 -13.83 5.85 -7.45
C GLN A 119 -13.36 7.30 -7.29
N THR A 120 -12.09 7.52 -6.93
CA THR A 120 -11.50 8.86 -6.79
C THR A 120 -10.89 9.39 -8.08
N THR A 121 -10.70 8.53 -9.09
CA THR A 121 -10.28 8.94 -10.43
C THR A 121 -11.48 9.56 -11.16
N LEU A 122 -11.65 10.88 -11.04
CA LEU A 122 -12.62 11.65 -11.84
C LEU A 122 -12.44 11.32 -13.33
N PRO A 123 -13.52 11.24 -14.14
CA PRO A 123 -13.37 11.15 -15.59
C PRO A 123 -12.55 12.36 -16.06
N ALA A 124 -11.52 12.09 -16.84
CA ALA A 124 -10.66 13.11 -17.44
C ALA A 124 -11.45 13.95 -18.45
N THR A 125 -12.28 14.89 -17.97
CA THR A 125 -12.77 16.01 -18.77
C THR A 125 -11.66 17.05 -18.89
N PHE A 126 -10.70 16.79 -19.77
CA PHE A 126 -9.94 17.87 -20.40
C PHE A 126 -10.76 18.35 -21.61
N GLY A 127 -11.65 19.30 -21.35
CA GLY A 127 -12.27 20.11 -22.39
C GLY A 127 -11.22 21.02 -23.02
N ARG A 128 -11.18 21.01 -24.36
CA ARG A 128 -10.41 21.91 -25.21
C ARG A 128 -10.85 23.36 -25.06
#